data_AF-A0AAW5BYY8-F1
#
_entry.id   AF-A0AAW5BYY8-F1
#
_cell.length_a   1.000
_cell.length_b   1.000
_cell.length_c   1.000
_cell.angle_alpha   90.00
_cell.angle_beta   90.00
_cell.angle_gamma   90.00
#
_symmetry.space_group_name_H-M   'P 1'
#
loop_
_entity.id
_entity.type
_entity.pdbx_description
1 polymer ?
#
loop_
_entity_poly.entity_id
_entity_poly.type
_entity_poly.pdbx_seq_one_letter_code
_entity_poly.pdbx_strand_id
1 'polypeptide(L)'
;MRTEPMYQKMNLQLFAEPASDPATTPEPEPKPEPESDPAPQSFDDVLKNKDYQAEFDRRVQKGIDTALAKAQEKWQALTDDKLSEAEKLAKMTKEEKAQYLAQKQEKALAAREADITKRELMAEAKNTLAEKKLPVGLAEVLDYTDAESCSKSIEAVEKAFQEAVQAAVEEKLKGGTPPRKAPSGGEDDLEKQVESLMMGI
;
A
#
# COMPACT_ATOMS: atom_id res chain seq x y z
N MET A 1 26.97 28.47 -55.37
CA MET A 1 28.34 27.91 -55.37
C MET A 1 28.46 26.93 -54.21
N ARG A 2 28.86 25.69 -54.52
CA ARG A 2 29.54 24.67 -53.70
C ARG A 2 28.91 24.24 -52.36
N THR A 3 28.42 23.01 -52.41
CA THR A 3 28.53 21.94 -51.42
C THR A 3 29.86 21.94 -50.65
N GLU A 4 29.85 21.55 -49.36
CA GLU A 4 30.57 20.37 -48.83
C GLU A 4 30.21 20.09 -47.35
N PRO A 5 30.12 18.81 -46.94
CA PRO A 5 29.72 18.36 -45.60
C PRO A 5 30.89 18.31 -44.61
N MET A 6 30.65 18.65 -43.34
CA MET A 6 31.61 18.46 -42.25
C MET A 6 31.76 16.97 -41.91
N TYR A 7 32.78 16.33 -42.49
CA TYR A 7 33.27 15.02 -42.08
C TYR A 7 33.94 15.10 -40.70
N GLN A 8 33.42 14.35 -39.72
CA GLN A 8 34.03 14.19 -38.41
C GLN A 8 34.55 12.76 -38.21
N LYS A 9 35.89 12.64 -38.32
CA LYS A 9 36.82 11.62 -37.82
C LYS A 9 36.39 10.15 -37.83
N MET A 10 36.98 9.43 -38.79
CA MET A 10 37.17 7.98 -38.81
C MET A 10 38.04 7.52 -37.62
N ASN A 11 37.51 6.64 -36.78
CA ASN A 11 38.30 5.87 -35.82
C ASN A 11 38.95 4.70 -36.55
N LEU A 12 40.21 4.93 -36.95
CA LEU A 12 41.17 3.94 -37.42
C LEU A 12 41.54 3.00 -36.28
N GLN A 13 40.70 1.99 -36.02
CA GLN A 13 41.10 0.79 -35.29
C GLN A 13 41.23 -0.36 -36.30
N LEU A 14 42.38 -0.29 -36.95
CA LEU A 14 43.00 -1.26 -37.82
C LEU A 14 43.98 -2.09 -36.99
N PHE A 15 43.54 -3.12 -36.25
CA PHE A 15 44.45 -4.15 -35.76
C PHE A 15 43.72 -5.49 -35.58
N ALA A 16 44.24 -6.52 -36.27
CA ALA A 16 43.93 -7.95 -36.21
C ALA A 16 42.84 -8.50 -37.15
N GLU A 17 43.22 -8.71 -38.42
CA GLU A 17 42.85 -9.95 -39.13
C GLU A 17 43.46 -11.18 -38.41
N PRO A 18 42.97 -12.40 -38.69
CA PRO A 18 43.69 -13.19 -39.69
C PRO A 18 42.79 -14.05 -40.60
N ALA A 19 43.08 -14.08 -41.91
CA ALA A 19 43.40 -15.30 -42.68
C ALA A 19 43.29 -15.08 -44.21
N SER A 20 44.42 -14.71 -44.82
CA SER A 20 45.00 -15.24 -46.08
C SER A 20 44.16 -16.09 -47.06
N ASP A 21 43.77 -15.47 -48.21
CA ASP A 21 44.18 -15.74 -49.63
C ASP A 21 44.00 -17.14 -50.31
N PRO A 22 43.98 -17.28 -51.67
CA PRO A 22 42.88 -16.96 -52.62
C PRO A 22 42.62 -18.12 -53.66
N ALA A 23 41.57 -18.06 -54.49
CA ALA A 23 41.51 -18.84 -55.77
C ALA A 23 40.39 -18.36 -56.72
N THR A 24 40.65 -18.45 -58.03
CA THR A 24 40.01 -17.72 -59.14
C THR A 24 39.30 -18.67 -60.13
N THR A 25 38.02 -18.37 -60.49
CA THR A 25 37.26 -18.68 -61.75
C THR A 25 37.06 -20.14 -62.23
N PRO A 26 36.17 -20.48 -63.23
CA PRO A 26 35.22 -19.69 -64.05
C PRO A 26 33.77 -20.27 -64.20
N GLU A 27 32.93 -19.54 -64.94
CA GLU A 27 31.56 -19.82 -65.47
C GLU A 27 31.50 -20.86 -66.62
N PRO A 28 30.33 -21.48 -66.90
CA PRO A 28 29.86 -21.59 -68.31
C PRO A 28 28.32 -21.48 -68.55
N GLU A 29 27.92 -20.92 -69.70
CA GLU A 29 26.59 -20.89 -70.36
C GLU A 29 26.25 -22.21 -71.15
N PRO A 30 25.22 -22.34 -72.05
CA PRO A 30 23.74 -22.24 -72.00
C PRO A 30 22.95 -23.47 -72.62
N LYS A 31 21.61 -23.35 -72.83
CA LYS A 31 20.65 -24.01 -73.82
C LYS A 31 19.70 -25.16 -73.32
N PRO A 32 18.52 -25.49 -73.94
CA PRO A 32 17.34 -24.78 -74.54
C PRO A 32 15.92 -25.16 -73.94
N GLU A 33 14.85 -24.44 -74.35
CA GLU A 33 13.36 -24.66 -74.21
C GLU A 33 12.83 -25.98 -74.86
N PRO A 34 11.56 -26.51 -74.67
CA PRO A 34 10.23 -25.81 -74.67
C PRO A 34 9.02 -26.44 -73.88
N GLU A 35 7.89 -25.71 -73.80
CA GLU A 35 6.50 -26.13 -74.15
C GLU A 35 5.38 -25.31 -73.46
N SER A 36 4.27 -25.14 -74.18
CA SER A 36 3.18 -24.15 -74.04
C SER A 36 1.93 -24.66 -73.31
N ASP A 37 1.34 -23.82 -72.45
CA ASP A 37 -0.02 -23.97 -71.89
C ASP A 37 -0.82 -22.65 -72.03
N PRO A 38 -2.17 -22.69 -72.12
CA PRO A 38 -2.99 -21.51 -72.42
C PRO A 38 -2.92 -20.50 -71.27
N ALA A 39 -2.48 -19.27 -71.57
CA ALA A 39 -2.31 -18.24 -70.56
C ALA A 39 -3.64 -17.94 -69.85
N PRO A 40 -3.69 -17.94 -68.52
CA PRO A 40 -4.87 -17.58 -67.75
C PRO A 40 -5.27 -16.14 -68.09
N GLN A 41 -6.57 -15.91 -68.34
CA GLN A 41 -7.10 -14.58 -68.62
C GLN A 41 -6.64 -13.60 -67.54
N SER A 42 -6.00 -12.50 -67.95
CA SER A 42 -5.52 -11.50 -67.02
C SER A 42 -6.70 -10.77 -66.39
N PHE A 43 -6.54 -10.32 -65.14
CA PHE A 43 -7.55 -9.52 -64.43
C PHE A 43 -8.02 -8.30 -65.24
N ASP A 44 -7.13 -7.78 -66.10
CA ASP A 44 -7.37 -6.66 -67.00
C ASP A 44 -8.30 -7.03 -68.17
N ASP A 45 -8.30 -8.29 -68.64
CA ASP A 45 -9.21 -8.77 -69.68
C ASP A 45 -10.63 -9.02 -69.16
N VAL A 46 -10.76 -9.38 -67.87
CA VAL A 46 -12.06 -9.51 -67.19
C VAL A 46 -12.69 -8.14 -66.96
N LEU A 47 -11.87 -7.12 -66.65
CA LEU A 47 -12.32 -5.73 -66.47
C LEU A 47 -12.66 -4.99 -67.77
N LYS A 48 -12.30 -5.51 -68.95
CA LYS A 48 -12.71 -4.92 -70.26
C LYS A 48 -14.16 -5.24 -70.63
N ASN A 49 -14.76 -6.25 -70.00
CA ASN A 49 -16.17 -6.55 -70.17
C ASN A 49 -17.02 -5.54 -69.38
N LYS A 50 -17.82 -4.74 -70.09
CA LYS A 50 -18.64 -3.65 -69.53
C LYS A 50 -19.57 -4.09 -68.39
N ASP A 51 -20.06 -5.33 -68.44
CA ASP A 51 -20.95 -5.87 -67.40
C ASP A 51 -20.23 -6.13 -66.06
N TYR A 52 -18.91 -6.41 -66.09
CA TYR A 52 -18.10 -6.64 -64.89
C TYR A 52 -17.54 -5.35 -64.29
N GLN A 53 -17.39 -4.28 -65.08
CA GLN A 53 -16.97 -2.97 -64.57
C GLN A 53 -18.02 -2.38 -63.60
N ALA A 54 -19.29 -2.42 -63.97
CA ALA A 54 -20.35 -1.84 -63.13
C ALA A 54 -20.47 -2.56 -61.77
N GLU A 55 -20.33 -3.88 -61.73
CA GLU A 55 -20.33 -4.65 -60.48
C GLU A 55 -19.02 -4.49 -59.69
N PHE A 56 -17.88 -4.28 -60.36
CA PHE A 56 -16.62 -3.94 -59.71
C PHE A 56 -16.69 -2.55 -59.05
N ASP A 57 -17.10 -1.51 -59.79
CA ASP A 57 -17.27 -0.16 -59.29
C ASP A 57 -18.28 -0.10 -58.15
N ARG A 58 -19.39 -0.86 -58.25
CA ARG A 58 -20.37 -0.98 -57.16
C ARG A 58 -19.78 -1.63 -55.91
N ARG A 59 -18.96 -2.67 -56.04
CA ARG A 59 -18.27 -3.30 -54.90
C ARG A 59 -17.18 -2.41 -54.32
N VAL A 60 -16.45 -1.68 -55.16
CA VAL A 60 -15.43 -0.71 -54.74
C VAL A 60 -16.08 0.44 -54.00
N GLN A 61 -17.15 1.03 -54.53
CA GLN A 61 -17.90 2.09 -53.86
C GLN A 61 -18.46 1.62 -52.52
N LYS A 62 -19.06 0.42 -52.47
CA LYS A 62 -19.55 -0.17 -51.22
C LYS A 62 -18.42 -0.42 -50.21
N GLY A 63 -17.24 -0.82 -50.69
CA GLY A 63 -16.03 -0.97 -49.88
C GLY A 63 -15.54 0.37 -49.32
N ILE A 64 -15.54 1.42 -50.15
CA ILE A 64 -15.19 2.79 -49.76
C ILE A 64 -16.19 3.34 -48.74
N ASP A 65 -17.50 3.22 -48.99
CA ASP A 65 -18.54 3.68 -48.07
C ASP A 65 -18.47 2.96 -46.73
N THR A 66 -18.19 1.65 -46.74
CA THR A 66 -18.00 0.86 -45.51
C THR A 66 -16.73 1.27 -44.78
N ALA A 67 -15.64 1.51 -45.51
CA ALA A 67 -14.38 1.97 -44.92
C ALA A 67 -14.51 3.39 -44.35
N LEU A 68 -15.24 4.27 -45.03
CA LEU A 68 -15.52 5.64 -44.59
C LEU A 68 -16.43 5.65 -43.37
N ALA A 69 -17.49 4.83 -43.34
CA ALA A 69 -18.35 4.68 -42.18
C ALA A 69 -17.59 4.15 -40.97
N LYS A 70 -16.76 3.11 -41.15
CA LYS A 70 -15.90 2.59 -40.07
C LYS A 70 -14.85 3.59 -39.62
N ALA A 71 -14.29 4.35 -40.55
CA ALA A 71 -13.34 5.42 -40.23
C ALA A 71 -14.03 6.53 -39.45
N GLN A 72 -15.22 6.95 -39.86
CA GLN A 72 -16.00 7.98 -39.19
C GLN A 72 -16.44 7.53 -37.79
N GLU A 73 -16.95 6.31 -37.64
CA GLU A 73 -17.32 5.74 -36.35
C GLU A 73 -16.09 5.65 -35.41
N LYS A 74 -14.95 5.19 -35.94
CA LYS A 74 -13.70 5.14 -35.17
C LYS A 74 -13.19 6.54 -34.80
N TRP A 75 -13.32 7.51 -35.70
CA TRP A 75 -12.94 8.89 -35.43
C TRP A 75 -13.88 9.55 -34.41
N GLN A 76 -15.18 9.31 -34.50
CA GLN A 76 -16.17 9.81 -33.54
C GLN A 76 -15.94 9.17 -32.15
N ALA A 77 -15.79 7.85 -32.07
CA ALA A 77 -15.49 7.16 -30.81
C ALA A 77 -14.19 7.67 -30.17
N LEU A 78 -13.12 7.82 -30.96
CA LEU A 78 -11.85 8.37 -30.46
C LEU A 78 -11.95 9.85 -30.07
N THR A 79 -12.85 10.62 -30.68
CA THR A 79 -13.04 12.04 -30.36
C THR A 79 -13.89 12.20 -29.11
N ASP A 80 -14.97 11.44 -28.97
CA ASP A 80 -15.85 11.44 -27.79
C ASP A 80 -15.13 10.88 -26.57
N ASP A 81 -14.37 9.78 -26.69
CA ASP A 81 -13.55 9.26 -25.60
C ASP A 81 -12.49 10.28 -25.19
N LYS A 82 -11.82 10.95 -26.14
CA LYS A 82 -10.83 11.98 -25.82
C LYS A 82 -11.43 13.25 -25.22
N LEU A 83 -12.63 13.65 -25.61
CA LEU A 83 -13.32 14.80 -25.00
C LEU A 83 -13.81 14.46 -23.58
N SER A 84 -14.41 13.28 -23.40
CA SER A 84 -14.87 12.78 -22.10
C SER A 84 -13.70 12.55 -21.14
N GLU A 85 -12.59 11.97 -21.62
CA GLU A 85 -11.37 11.80 -20.86
C GLU A 85 -10.64 13.11 -20.63
N ALA A 86 -10.54 14.04 -21.59
CA ALA A 86 -9.89 15.33 -21.36
C ALA A 86 -10.67 16.21 -20.38
N GLU A 87 -12.00 16.19 -20.43
CA GLU A 87 -12.83 16.87 -19.42
C GLU A 87 -12.72 16.17 -18.07
N LYS A 88 -12.71 14.83 -18.02
CA LYS A 88 -12.44 14.08 -16.79
C LYS A 88 -11.01 14.25 -16.30
N LEU A 89 -9.99 14.42 -17.14
CA LEU A 89 -8.59 14.64 -16.76
C LEU A 89 -8.37 16.07 -16.29
N ALA A 90 -9.01 17.05 -16.95
CA ALA A 90 -8.97 18.45 -16.54
C ALA A 90 -9.73 18.67 -15.22
N LYS A 91 -10.84 17.92 -15.01
CA LYS A 91 -11.50 17.82 -13.71
C LYS A 91 -10.63 17.00 -12.74
N MET A 92 -10.29 15.75 -12.98
CA MET A 92 -9.51 14.90 -12.06
C MET A 92 -8.15 15.49 -11.63
N THR A 93 -7.32 16.06 -12.50
CA THR A 93 -6.02 16.58 -12.05
C THR A 93 -6.09 17.84 -11.18
N LYS A 94 -7.21 18.59 -11.20
CA LYS A 94 -7.46 19.73 -10.30
C LYS A 94 -8.40 19.35 -9.16
N GLU A 95 -9.49 18.64 -9.44
CA GLU A 95 -10.51 18.17 -8.51
C GLU A 95 -9.97 17.08 -7.58
N GLU A 96 -9.20 16.09 -8.04
CA GLU A 96 -8.60 15.07 -7.14
C GLU A 96 -7.53 15.70 -6.25
N LYS A 97 -6.73 16.64 -6.77
CA LYS A 97 -5.78 17.41 -5.96
C LYS A 97 -6.52 18.27 -4.93
N ALA A 98 -7.60 18.93 -5.33
CA ALA A 98 -8.43 19.73 -4.45
C ALA A 98 -9.12 18.86 -3.39
N GLN A 99 -9.65 17.70 -3.75
CA GLN A 99 -10.25 16.73 -2.84
C GLN A 99 -9.22 16.12 -1.89
N TYR A 100 -8.03 15.77 -2.37
CA TYR A 100 -6.95 15.27 -1.51
C TYR A 100 -6.49 16.35 -0.52
N LEU A 101 -6.33 17.59 -0.97
CA LEU A 101 -6.00 18.73 -0.11
C LEU A 101 -7.12 19.01 0.88
N ALA A 102 -8.38 18.98 0.45
CA ALA A 102 -9.55 19.17 1.30
C ALA A 102 -9.65 18.06 2.36
N GLN A 103 -9.55 16.79 1.97
CA GLN A 103 -9.52 15.66 2.91
C GLN A 103 -8.33 15.71 3.86
N LYS A 104 -7.16 16.14 3.38
CA LYS A 104 -5.99 16.31 4.25
C LYS A 104 -6.20 17.43 5.26
N GLN A 105 -6.79 18.55 4.84
CA GLN A 105 -7.14 19.66 5.72
C GLN A 105 -8.22 19.26 6.72
N GLU A 106 -9.27 18.58 6.27
CA GLU A 106 -10.35 18.07 7.12
C GLU A 106 -9.83 17.09 8.16
N LYS A 107 -8.98 16.12 7.76
CA LYS A 107 -8.31 15.22 8.71
C LYS A 107 -7.40 15.96 9.68
N ALA A 108 -6.68 16.99 9.22
CA ALA A 108 -5.84 17.80 10.10
C ALA A 108 -6.66 18.62 11.09
N LEU A 109 -7.80 19.15 10.68
CA LEU A 109 -8.75 19.87 11.54
C LEU A 109 -9.38 18.91 12.55
N ALA A 110 -9.91 17.76 12.11
CA ALA A 110 -10.48 16.76 12.99
C ALA A 110 -9.46 16.23 14.01
N ALA A 111 -8.21 16.00 13.60
CA ALA A 111 -7.14 15.61 14.51
C ALA A 111 -6.81 16.72 15.53
N ARG A 112 -6.84 18.00 15.11
CA ARG A 112 -6.63 19.14 16.01
C ARG A 112 -7.77 19.29 17.00
N GLU A 113 -9.01 19.17 16.55
CA GLU A 113 -10.20 19.21 17.39
C GLU A 113 -10.17 18.07 18.41
N ALA A 114 -9.90 16.84 17.97
CA ALA A 114 -9.76 15.68 18.87
C ALA A 114 -8.63 15.86 19.90
N ASP A 115 -7.49 16.44 19.51
CA ASP A 115 -6.37 16.71 20.44
C ASP A 115 -6.73 17.81 21.45
N ILE A 116 -7.50 18.83 21.05
CA ILE A 116 -8.02 19.86 21.97
C ILE A 116 -9.00 19.24 22.94
N THR A 117 -10.02 18.52 22.45
CA THR A 117 -11.01 17.84 23.30
C THR A 117 -10.34 16.87 24.26
N LYS A 118 -9.33 16.12 23.80
CA LYS A 118 -8.54 15.23 24.66
C LYS A 118 -7.81 16.00 25.76
N ARG A 119 -7.21 17.15 25.46
CA ARG A 119 -6.54 17.98 26.48
C ARG A 119 -7.54 18.54 27.49
N GLU A 120 -8.72 18.97 27.03
CA GLU A 120 -9.79 19.47 27.89
C GLU A 120 -10.30 18.37 28.83
N LEU A 121 -10.65 17.21 28.28
CA LEU A 121 -11.07 16.03 29.04
C LEU A 121 -9.98 15.55 30.00
N MET A 122 -8.70 15.65 29.62
CA MET A 122 -7.59 15.29 30.52
C MET A 122 -7.47 16.27 31.67
N ALA A 123 -7.64 17.57 31.44
CA ALA A 123 -7.63 18.55 32.51
C ALA A 123 -8.81 18.34 33.48
N GLU A 124 -10.00 18.07 32.95
CA GLU A 124 -11.18 17.72 33.74
C GLU A 124 -10.97 16.44 34.53
N ALA A 125 -10.49 15.37 33.90
CA ALA A 125 -10.20 14.10 34.57
C ALA A 125 -9.19 14.25 35.71
N LYS A 126 -8.16 15.09 35.55
CA LYS A 126 -7.21 15.39 36.65
C LYS A 126 -7.91 16.04 37.84
N ASN A 127 -8.85 16.95 37.60
CA ASN A 127 -9.66 17.56 38.66
C ASN A 127 -10.57 16.50 39.32
N THR A 128 -11.29 15.71 38.54
CA THR A 128 -12.18 14.66 39.05
C THR A 128 -11.41 13.60 39.87
N LEU A 129 -10.22 13.18 39.42
CA LEU A 129 -9.36 12.28 40.17
C LEU A 129 -8.95 12.89 41.51
N ALA A 130 -8.55 14.17 41.53
CA ALA A 130 -8.18 14.87 42.76
C ALA A 130 -9.37 14.98 43.74
N GLU A 131 -10.56 15.30 43.25
CA GLU A 131 -11.81 15.34 44.03
C GLU A 131 -12.13 13.97 44.65
N LYS A 132 -11.96 12.90 43.88
CA LYS A 132 -12.14 11.51 44.32
C LYS A 132 -10.97 10.99 45.18
N LYS A 133 -9.98 11.84 45.49
CA LYS A 133 -8.74 11.48 46.21
C LYS A 133 -7.95 10.33 45.57
N LEU A 134 -8.07 10.20 44.26
CA LEU A 134 -7.28 9.29 43.45
C LEU A 134 -6.00 9.99 42.98
N PRO A 135 -4.89 9.24 42.80
CA PRO A 135 -3.65 9.81 42.27
C PRO A 135 -3.86 10.45 40.88
N VAL A 136 -3.50 11.73 40.75
CA VAL A 136 -3.63 12.50 39.48
C VAL A 136 -2.80 11.90 38.35
N GLY A 137 -1.74 11.15 38.67
CA GLY A 137 -0.94 10.40 37.68
C GLY A 137 -1.73 9.33 36.94
N LEU A 138 -2.87 8.87 37.47
CA LEU A 138 -3.75 7.92 36.78
C LEU A 138 -4.41 8.54 35.55
N ALA A 139 -4.43 9.87 35.42
CA ALA A 139 -4.93 10.55 34.23
C ALA A 139 -4.23 10.06 32.94
N GLU A 140 -2.95 9.71 32.99
CA GLU A 140 -2.22 9.29 31.78
C GLU A 140 -2.70 7.96 31.19
N VAL A 141 -3.40 7.13 31.99
CA VAL A 141 -3.89 5.80 31.58
C VAL A 141 -5.39 5.76 31.35
N LEU A 142 -6.11 6.88 31.50
CA LEU A 142 -7.55 6.95 31.25
C LEU A 142 -7.88 7.00 29.75
N ASP A 143 -9.11 6.60 29.42
CA ASP A 143 -9.63 6.67 28.05
C ASP A 143 -10.18 8.07 27.77
N TYR A 144 -9.65 8.76 26.77
CA TYR A 144 -10.07 10.11 26.36
C TYR A 144 -10.73 10.15 24.98
N THR A 145 -11.26 9.01 24.51
CA THR A 145 -11.96 8.94 23.23
C THR A 145 -13.18 9.87 23.22
N ASP A 146 -13.91 9.93 24.33
CA ASP A 146 -15.06 10.78 24.55
C ASP A 146 -15.31 10.95 26.06
N ALA A 147 -16.21 11.87 26.43
CA ALA A 147 -16.49 12.19 27.83
C ALA A 147 -17.11 11.00 28.61
N GLU A 148 -17.90 10.16 27.95
CA GLU A 148 -18.57 9.01 28.57
C GLU A 148 -17.57 7.89 28.86
N SER A 149 -16.69 7.59 27.89
CA SER A 149 -15.57 6.65 28.05
C SER A 149 -14.58 7.12 29.12
N CYS A 150 -14.28 8.41 29.18
CA CYS A 150 -13.45 9.00 30.23
C CYS A 150 -14.05 8.78 31.62
N SER A 151 -15.32 9.13 31.80
CA SER A 151 -16.05 8.96 33.06
C SER A 151 -16.09 7.50 33.50
N LYS A 152 -16.41 6.57 32.59
CA LYS A 152 -16.40 5.12 32.85
C LYS A 152 -15.02 4.62 33.25
N SER A 153 -13.95 5.11 32.61
CA SER A 153 -12.59 4.71 32.96
C SER A 153 -12.18 5.19 34.35
N ILE A 154 -12.60 6.41 34.74
CA ILE A 154 -12.37 6.95 36.09
C ILE A 154 -13.09 6.09 37.14
N GLU A 155 -14.36 5.74 36.90
CA GLU A 155 -15.13 4.89 37.82
C GLU A 155 -14.53 3.48 37.96
N ALA A 156 -14.08 2.89 36.85
CA ALA A 156 -13.44 1.58 36.88
C ALA A 156 -12.13 1.60 37.70
N VAL A 157 -11.30 2.64 37.48
CA VAL A 157 -10.06 2.84 38.23
C VAL A 157 -10.33 3.12 39.70
N GLU A 158 -11.34 3.94 40.02
CA GLU A 158 -11.76 4.22 41.39
C GLU A 158 -12.11 2.93 42.12
N LYS A 159 -12.99 2.11 41.52
CA LYS A 159 -13.43 0.85 42.11
C LYS A 159 -12.26 -0.10 42.35
N ALA A 160 -11.42 -0.31 41.33
CA ALA A 160 -10.27 -1.20 41.44
C ALA A 160 -9.26 -0.72 42.50
N PHE A 161 -9.03 0.59 42.60
CA PHE A 161 -8.13 1.17 43.60
C PHE A 161 -8.70 1.01 45.01
N GLN A 162 -9.98 1.28 45.21
CA GLN A 162 -10.63 1.11 46.52
C GLN A 162 -10.61 -0.35 46.97
N GLU A 163 -10.93 -1.30 46.08
CA GLU A 163 -10.86 -2.74 46.37
C GLU A 163 -9.43 -3.17 46.76
N ALA A 164 -8.41 -2.72 46.03
CA ALA A 164 -7.01 -3.04 46.32
C ALA A 164 -6.54 -2.44 47.66
N VAL A 165 -6.92 -1.19 47.94
CA VAL A 165 -6.60 -0.54 49.22
C VAL A 165 -7.31 -1.23 50.38
N GLN A 166 -8.58 -1.61 50.21
CA GLN A 166 -9.33 -2.34 51.22
C GLN A 166 -8.68 -3.70 51.51
N ALA A 167 -8.34 -4.48 50.48
CA ALA A 167 -7.66 -5.76 50.64
C ALA A 167 -6.31 -5.61 51.38
N ALA A 168 -5.51 -4.59 51.02
CA ALA A 168 -4.23 -4.31 51.69
C ALA A 168 -4.42 -3.88 53.15
N VAL A 169 -5.46 -3.09 53.45
CA VAL A 169 -5.79 -2.67 54.81
C VAL A 169 -6.27 -3.87 55.64
N GLU A 170 -7.11 -4.74 55.08
CA GLU A 170 -7.54 -5.98 55.72
C GLU A 170 -6.36 -6.92 56.00
N GLU A 171 -5.41 -7.04 55.07
CA GLU A 171 -4.17 -7.80 55.28
C GLU A 171 -3.33 -7.22 56.42
N LYS A 172 -3.18 -5.89 56.46
CA LYS A 172 -2.48 -5.21 57.57
C LYS A 172 -3.21 -5.36 58.91
N LEU A 173 -4.54 -5.33 58.90
CA LEU A 173 -5.38 -5.48 60.11
C LEU A 173 -5.39 -6.91 60.64
N LYS A 174 -5.23 -7.93 59.79
CA LYS A 174 -5.07 -9.33 60.22
C LYS A 174 -3.86 -9.53 61.15
N GLY A 175 -2.94 -8.56 61.20
CA GLY A 175 -1.81 -8.53 62.10
C GLY A 175 -0.65 -9.39 61.60
N GLY A 176 0.58 -8.93 61.85
CA GLY A 176 1.78 -9.71 61.57
C GLY A 176 1.81 -11.02 62.37
N THR A 177 2.72 -11.92 62.02
CA THR A 177 2.91 -13.22 62.69
C THR A 177 2.93 -13.01 64.21
N PRO A 178 2.07 -13.70 64.98
CA PRO A 178 2.04 -13.52 66.42
C PRO A 178 3.45 -13.78 66.97
N PRO A 179 3.95 -12.93 67.90
CA PRO A 179 5.28 -13.10 68.46
C PRO A 179 5.41 -14.53 68.96
N ARG A 180 6.50 -15.20 68.56
CA ARG A 180 6.79 -16.58 68.94
C ARG A 180 6.64 -16.66 70.46
N LYS A 181 5.69 -17.49 70.92
CA LYS A 181 5.42 -17.71 72.35
C LYS A 181 6.76 -17.88 73.05
N ALA A 182 7.06 -17.03 74.03
CA ALA A 182 8.24 -17.18 74.86
C ALA A 182 8.31 -18.64 75.32
N PRO A 183 9.50 -19.27 75.33
CA PRO A 183 9.62 -20.65 75.81
C PRO A 183 8.99 -20.70 77.19
N SER A 184 7.85 -21.37 77.26
CA SER A 184 7.22 -21.76 78.50
C SER A 184 8.16 -22.79 79.08
N GLY A 185 9.17 -22.34 79.83
CA GLY A 185 9.88 -23.17 80.78
C GLY A 185 8.86 -23.57 81.84
N GLY A 186 8.06 -24.59 81.50
CA GLY A 186 7.16 -25.24 82.43
C GLY A 186 8.01 -25.98 83.45
N GLU A 187 7.44 -26.17 84.64
CA GLU A 187 7.99 -26.97 85.74
C GLU A 187 8.70 -28.25 85.26
N ASP A 188 8.20 -28.88 84.19
CA ASP A 188 8.79 -30.05 83.51
C ASP A 188 10.26 -29.89 83.06
N ASP A 189 10.69 -28.70 82.61
CA ASP A 189 12.09 -28.46 82.19
C ASP A 189 13.01 -28.26 83.39
N LEU A 190 12.49 -27.72 84.50
CA LEU A 190 13.21 -27.65 85.78
C LEU A 190 13.28 -29.02 86.44
N GLU A 191 12.19 -29.79 86.45
CA GLU A 191 12.15 -31.15 87.01
C GLU A 191 13.14 -32.06 86.29
N LYS A 192 13.21 -32.01 84.95
CA LYS A 192 14.22 -32.77 84.19
C LYS A 192 15.66 -32.32 84.45
N GLN A 193 15.90 -31.02 84.65
CA GLN A 193 17.23 -30.53 85.04
C GLN A 193 17.62 -30.98 86.45
N VAL A 194 16.67 -30.95 87.40
CA VAL A 194 16.89 -31.38 88.78
C VAL A 194 17.09 -32.89 88.86
N GLU A 195 16.33 -33.68 88.10
CA GLU A 195 16.47 -35.14 88.02
C GLU A 195 17.80 -35.54 87.37
N SER A 196 18.22 -34.85 86.31
CA SER A 196 19.56 -35.05 85.71
C SER A 196 20.70 -34.70 86.66
N LEU A 197 20.51 -33.72 87.56
CA LEU A 197 21.51 -33.37 88.58
C LEU A 197 21.53 -34.38 89.75
N MET A 198 20.40 -35.00 90.08
CA MET A 198 20.31 -36.00 91.15
C MET A 198 20.68 -37.43 90.71
N MET A 199 20.55 -37.76 89.43
CA MET A 199 20.91 -39.07 88.87
C MET A 199 22.34 -39.13 88.28
N GLY A 200 23.06 -38.01 88.26
CA GLY A 200 24.42 -37.92 87.73
C GLY A 200 25.51 -38.22 88.76
N ILE A 201 25.97 -39.47 88.79
CA ILE A 201 27.33 -39.89 89.20
C ILE A 201 28.12 -40.16 87.92
#